data_AF-J2PED5-F1
#
_entry.id   AF-J2PED5-F1
#
_cell.length_a   1.000
_cell.length_b   1.000
_cell.length_c   1.000
_cell.angle_alpha   90.00
_cell.angle_beta   90.00
_cell.angle_gamma   90.00
#
_symmetry.space_group_name_H-M   'P 1'
#
loop_
_entity.id
_entity.type
_entity.pdbx_description
1 polymer ?
#
loop_
_entity_poly.entity_id
_entity_poly.type
_entity_poly.pdbx_seq_one_letter_code
_entity_poly.pdbx_strand_id
1 'polypeptide(L)'
;MSDDRLRGLVKAIQSYNQEIGDAMEGRRGVYEQAAAMGYDRKTIRNLVRRMGMNPTDRDAADELLAQYEADMGVAGHATAHADAGPPAKREKFVAPPNSSSEDQLRAIISKVLELRAERVEMRNTIALELKKARASGFDPRKITEACLWLEKCDKHGRDMMLASEELFQIYREIGDGPQPAPKIEGDSKLVAMFAGAAPAEKKAPTIKQRQASAAVAYAQISRMNRGLK
;
A
#
# COMPACT_ATOMS: atom_id res chain seq x y z
N MET A 1 34.50 -41.09 -11.74
CA MET A 1 35.26 -40.14 -10.89
C MET A 1 34.43 -38.92 -10.47
N SER A 2 33.66 -38.26 -11.35
CA SER A 2 32.84 -37.10 -10.97
C SER A 2 31.55 -37.46 -10.20
N ASP A 3 30.99 -38.64 -10.45
CA ASP A 3 29.67 -39.03 -9.92
C ASP A 3 29.69 -39.32 -8.41
N ASP A 4 30.80 -39.86 -7.88
CA ASP A 4 30.93 -40.16 -6.44
C ASP A 4 31.11 -38.90 -5.57
N ARG A 5 31.78 -37.86 -6.10
CA ARG A 5 31.94 -36.58 -5.39
C ARG A 5 30.61 -35.87 -5.22
N LEU A 6 29.80 -35.85 -6.28
CA LEU A 6 28.46 -35.26 -6.23
C LEU A 6 27.54 -36.03 -5.27
N ARG A 7 27.56 -37.37 -5.33
CA ARG A 7 26.80 -38.21 -4.38
C ARG A 7 27.21 -37.97 -2.92
N GLY A 8 28.50 -37.77 -2.65
CA GLY A 8 29.00 -37.42 -1.32
C GLY A 8 28.45 -36.07 -0.82
N LEU A 9 28.50 -35.03 -1.65
CA LEU A 9 27.95 -33.71 -1.33
C LEU A 9 26.44 -33.76 -1.08
N VAL A 10 25.68 -34.49 -1.91
CA VAL A 10 24.23 -34.64 -1.74
C VAL A 10 23.89 -35.33 -0.42
N LYS A 11 24.60 -36.40 -0.06
CA LYS A 11 24.40 -37.09 1.23
C LYS A 11 24.72 -36.17 2.42
N ALA A 12 25.80 -35.39 2.34
CA ALA A 12 26.14 -34.43 3.40
C ALA A 12 25.05 -33.36 3.56
N ILE A 13 24.56 -32.79 2.45
CA ILE A 13 23.46 -31.80 2.47
C ILE A 13 22.18 -32.42 3.06
N GLN A 14 21.85 -33.67 2.72
CA GLN A 14 20.71 -34.37 3.29
C GLN A 14 20.83 -34.56 4.81
N SER A 15 22.02 -34.92 5.31
CA SER A 15 22.30 -35.00 6.75
C SER A 15 22.07 -33.64 7.43
N TYR A 16 22.65 -32.56 6.89
CA TYR A 16 22.45 -31.22 7.45
C TYR A 16 20.99 -30.77 7.41
N ASN A 17 20.25 -31.07 6.34
CA ASN A 17 18.83 -30.75 6.27
C ASN A 17 18.01 -31.50 7.32
N GLN A 18 18.37 -32.76 7.61
CA GLN A 18 17.75 -33.53 8.68
C GLN A 18 18.05 -32.93 10.05
N GLU A 19 19.33 -32.61 10.33
CA GLU A 19 19.74 -31.96 11.58
C GLU A 19 19.05 -30.60 11.79
N ILE A 20 18.92 -29.79 10.73
CA ILE A 20 18.15 -28.54 10.77
C ILE A 20 16.67 -28.81 11.08
N GLY A 21 16.09 -29.85 10.49
CA GLY A 21 14.72 -30.28 10.77
C GLY A 21 14.52 -30.62 12.25
N ASP A 22 15.39 -31.47 12.79
CA ASP A 22 15.34 -31.90 14.20
C ASP A 22 15.54 -30.71 15.16
N ALA A 23 16.47 -29.81 14.84
CA ALA A 23 16.69 -28.59 15.62
C ALA A 23 15.47 -27.64 15.59
N MET A 24 14.80 -27.51 14.44
CA MET A 24 13.59 -26.69 14.31
C MET A 24 12.42 -27.28 15.09
N GLU A 25 12.25 -28.60 15.08
CA GLU A 25 11.21 -29.28 15.87
C GLU A 25 11.49 -29.16 17.38
N GLY A 26 12.74 -29.35 17.81
CA GLY A 26 13.14 -29.11 19.19
C GLY A 26 12.87 -27.67 19.64
N ARG A 27 13.21 -26.68 18.79
CA ARG A 27 12.91 -25.26 19.05
C ARG A 27 11.40 -25.01 19.17
N ARG A 28 10.58 -25.66 18.35
CA ARG A 28 9.11 -25.58 18.44
C ARG A 28 8.61 -26.16 19.77
N GLY A 29 9.11 -27.34 20.15
CA GLY A 29 8.77 -27.99 21.42
C GLY A 29 9.06 -27.12 22.63
N VAL A 30 10.19 -26.40 22.66
CA VAL A 30 10.51 -25.45 23.75
C VAL A 30 9.48 -24.31 23.84
N TYR A 31 9.06 -23.74 22.71
CA TYR A 31 8.02 -22.71 22.72
C TYR A 31 6.64 -23.25 23.13
N GLU A 32 6.34 -24.51 22.82
CA GLU A 32 5.09 -25.16 23.26
C GLU A 32 5.11 -25.46 24.77
N GLN A 33 6.24 -25.90 25.32
CA GLN A 33 6.43 -26.04 26.77
C GLN A 33 6.28 -24.69 27.48
N ALA A 34 6.90 -23.63 26.94
CA ALA A 34 6.75 -22.29 27.50
C ALA A 34 5.29 -21.81 27.48
N ALA A 35 4.53 -22.12 26.41
CA ALA A 35 3.11 -21.81 26.34
C ALA A 35 2.29 -22.61 27.37
N ALA A 36 2.62 -23.89 27.58
CA ALA A 36 1.97 -24.72 28.60
C ALA A 36 2.23 -24.21 30.03
N MET A 37 3.38 -23.57 30.26
CA MET A 37 3.70 -22.89 31.52
C MET A 37 3.04 -21.50 31.66
N GLY A 38 2.28 -21.05 30.65
CA GLY A 38 1.54 -19.78 30.67
C GLY A 38 2.31 -18.58 30.10
N TYR A 39 3.49 -18.78 29.50
CA TYR A 39 4.21 -17.68 28.87
C TYR A 39 3.71 -17.38 27.45
N ASP A 40 3.66 -16.10 27.08
CA ASP A 40 3.40 -15.71 25.70
C ASP A 40 4.60 -15.99 24.78
N ARG A 41 4.38 -16.88 23.80
CA ARG A 41 5.38 -17.26 22.79
C ARG A 41 5.90 -16.07 21.99
N LYS A 42 5.07 -15.06 21.73
CA LYS A 42 5.49 -13.89 20.94
C LYS A 42 6.45 -13.02 21.74
N THR A 43 6.13 -12.76 22.99
CA THR A 43 6.98 -12.00 23.93
C THR A 43 8.31 -12.69 24.15
N ILE A 44 8.34 -14.01 24.39
CA ILE A 44 9.61 -14.77 24.51
C ILE A 44 10.44 -14.66 23.23
N ARG A 45 9.82 -14.77 22.04
CA ARG A 45 10.55 -14.64 20.77
C ARG A 45 11.19 -13.27 20.61
N ASN A 46 10.48 -12.20 21.00
CA ASN A 46 11.01 -10.86 20.97
C ASN A 46 12.15 -10.69 21.99
N LEU A 47 12.01 -11.26 23.19
CA LEU A 47 13.08 -11.26 24.20
C LEU A 47 14.35 -11.94 23.68
N VAL A 48 14.24 -13.14 23.11
CA VAL A 48 15.39 -13.87 22.53
C VAL A 48 16.06 -13.05 21.42
N ARG A 49 15.29 -12.37 20.56
CA ARG A 49 15.84 -11.47 19.54
C ARG A 49 16.60 -10.29 20.16
N ARG A 50 16.03 -9.66 21.20
CA ARG A 50 16.69 -8.54 21.91
C ARG A 50 17.95 -8.99 22.64
N MET A 51 17.97 -10.20 23.20
CA MET A 51 19.17 -10.77 23.83
C MET A 51 20.28 -11.10 22.82
N GLY A 52 19.92 -11.31 21.55
CA GLY A 52 20.90 -11.51 20.47
C GLY A 52 21.47 -10.21 19.90
N MET A 53 20.93 -9.04 20.26
CA MET A 53 21.48 -7.75 19.88
C MET A 53 22.61 -7.33 20.82
N ASN A 54 23.57 -6.54 20.32
CA ASN A 54 24.58 -5.91 21.15
C ASN A 54 23.89 -4.95 22.15
N PRO A 55 24.24 -4.96 23.46
CA PRO A 55 23.66 -4.06 24.44
C PRO A 55 23.63 -2.59 24.00
N THR A 56 24.71 -2.08 23.42
CA THR A 56 24.79 -0.68 22.95
C THR A 56 23.76 -0.37 21.86
N ASP A 57 23.59 -1.27 20.89
CA ASP A 57 22.64 -1.09 19.78
C ASP A 57 21.19 -1.16 20.29
N ARG A 58 20.95 -2.01 21.29
CA ARG A 58 19.64 -2.12 21.94
C ARG A 58 19.30 -0.84 22.68
N ASP A 59 20.23 -0.28 23.43
CA ASP A 59 19.99 0.93 24.22
C ASP A 59 19.77 2.15 23.31
N ALA A 60 20.55 2.28 22.22
CA ALA A 60 20.33 3.32 21.21
C ALA A 60 18.98 3.18 20.48
N ALA A 61 18.56 1.95 20.18
CA ALA A 61 17.26 1.68 19.58
C ALA A 61 16.10 2.02 20.54
N ASP A 62 16.25 1.73 21.83
CA ASP A 62 15.27 2.06 22.85
C ASP A 62 15.16 3.58 23.06
N GLU A 63 16.28 4.31 23.03
CA GLU A 63 16.30 5.78 23.11
C GLU A 63 15.60 6.43 21.91
N LEU A 64 15.87 5.96 20.70
CA LEU A 64 15.17 6.42 19.49
C LEU A 64 13.67 6.08 19.53
N LEU A 65 13.31 4.89 19.99
CA LEU A 65 11.90 4.50 20.15
C LEU A 65 11.20 5.43 21.12
N ALA A 66 11.82 5.71 22.27
CA ALA A 66 11.26 6.62 23.27
C ALA A 66 11.05 8.04 22.71
N GLN A 67 11.98 8.54 21.89
CA GLN A 67 11.81 9.82 21.20
C GLN A 67 10.62 9.80 20.24
N TYR A 68 10.51 8.76 19.40
CA TYR A 68 9.37 8.64 18.47
C TYR A 68 8.03 8.46 19.20
N GLU A 69 8.00 7.73 20.31
CA GLU A 69 6.80 7.59 21.14
C GLU A 69 6.41 8.92 21.80
N ALA A 70 7.39 9.74 22.20
CA ALA A 70 7.16 11.08 22.72
C ALA A 70 6.61 12.02 21.63
N ASP A 71 7.21 12.01 20.44
CA ASP A 71 6.78 12.83 19.30
C ASP A 71 5.36 12.46 18.83
N MET A 72 5.00 11.18 18.91
CA MET A 72 3.66 10.69 18.58
C MET A 72 2.67 10.83 19.75
N GLY A 73 3.09 11.28 20.93
CA GLY A 73 2.24 11.43 22.12
C GLY A 73 1.72 10.09 22.69
N VAL A 74 2.36 8.98 22.36
CA VAL A 74 2.01 7.62 22.83
C VAL A 74 2.82 7.23 24.08
N ALA A 75 3.88 7.99 24.38
CA ALA A 75 4.69 7.83 25.58
C ALA A 75 3.84 7.97 26.86
N GLY A 76 3.51 6.83 27.48
CA GLY A 76 2.70 6.75 28.70
C GLY A 76 1.44 5.90 28.59
N HIS A 77 1.06 5.45 27.39
CA HIS A 77 0.07 4.38 27.28
C HIS A 77 0.76 3.04 27.56
N ALA A 78 0.77 2.66 28.84
CA ALA A 78 0.88 1.25 29.21
C ALA A 78 -0.10 0.48 28.33
N THR A 79 0.42 -0.27 27.38
CA THR A 79 -0.35 -0.96 26.36
C THR A 79 -1.10 -2.11 27.03
N ALA A 80 -2.27 -1.77 27.61
CA ALA A 80 -3.39 -2.68 27.57
C ALA A 80 -3.58 -3.04 26.10
N HIS A 81 -3.17 -4.25 25.72
CA HIS A 81 -3.34 -4.77 24.38
C HIS A 81 -4.82 -4.74 23.99
N ALA A 82 -5.24 -3.66 23.32
CA ALA A 82 -6.53 -3.56 22.67
C ALA A 82 -6.34 -2.82 21.34
N ASP A 83 -5.97 -3.60 20.33
CA ASP A 83 -6.61 -3.61 19.01
C ASP A 83 -7.15 -2.25 18.51
N ALA A 84 -6.29 -1.42 17.92
CA ALA A 84 -6.69 -0.17 17.25
C ALA A 84 -6.08 -0.05 15.83
N GLY A 85 -6.10 -1.16 15.07
CA GLY A 85 -6.22 -1.01 13.62
C GLY A 85 -7.57 -0.36 13.29
N PRO A 86 -7.73 0.31 12.14
CA PRO A 86 -9.04 0.77 11.68
C PRO A 86 -9.99 -0.43 11.79
N PRO A 87 -11.11 -0.33 12.54
CA PRO A 87 -11.99 -1.47 12.70
C PRO A 87 -12.44 -1.81 11.29
N ALA A 88 -11.99 -2.96 10.79
CA ALA A 88 -12.63 -3.60 9.65
C ALA A 88 -14.12 -3.51 9.96
N LYS A 89 -14.92 -2.95 9.04
CA LYS A 89 -16.37 -2.81 9.19
C LYS A 89 -16.96 -4.19 9.40
N ARG A 90 -16.88 -4.70 10.63
CA ARG A 90 -17.50 -5.91 11.09
C ARG A 90 -18.93 -5.47 11.27
N GLU A 91 -19.75 -5.75 10.27
CA GLU A 91 -21.19 -5.77 10.47
C GLU A 91 -21.42 -6.59 11.74
N LYS A 92 -21.85 -5.92 12.80
CA LYS A 92 -22.14 -6.57 14.06
C LYS A 92 -23.23 -7.57 13.72
N PHE A 93 -22.93 -8.86 13.86
CA PHE A 93 -23.92 -9.90 13.71
C PHE A 93 -25.03 -9.65 14.73
N VAL A 94 -26.15 -9.08 14.27
CA VAL A 94 -27.33 -8.87 15.10
C VAL A 94 -28.07 -10.19 15.10
N ALA A 95 -27.92 -10.95 16.18
CA ALA A 95 -28.66 -12.20 16.35
C ALA A 95 -30.17 -11.90 16.38
N PRO A 96 -31.01 -12.77 15.79
CA PRO A 96 -32.46 -12.66 15.93
C PRO A 96 -32.83 -12.61 17.42
N PRO A 97 -33.67 -11.67 17.85
CA PRO A 97 -34.13 -11.64 19.24
C PRO A 97 -34.90 -12.94 19.49
N ASN A 98 -34.40 -13.78 20.42
CA ASN A 98 -34.96 -15.04 20.95
C ASN A 98 -34.26 -16.37 20.57
N SER A 99 -33.12 -16.40 19.86
CA SER A 99 -32.40 -17.67 19.62
C SER A 99 -31.48 -18.04 20.79
N SER A 100 -31.52 -19.31 21.25
CA SER A 100 -30.61 -19.85 22.28
C SER A 100 -29.14 -19.66 21.86
N SER A 101 -28.21 -19.60 22.82
CA SER A 101 -26.77 -19.49 22.53
C SER A 101 -26.26 -20.63 21.64
N GLU A 102 -26.89 -21.81 21.74
CA GLU A 102 -26.62 -22.96 20.87
C GLU A 102 -27.08 -22.71 19.43
N ASP A 103 -28.26 -22.12 19.23
CA ASP A 103 -28.79 -21.79 17.90
C ASP A 103 -27.96 -20.70 17.22
N GLN A 104 -27.47 -19.73 17.99
CA GLN A 104 -26.56 -18.70 17.50
C GLN A 104 -25.24 -19.32 17.03
N LEU A 105 -24.67 -20.25 17.80
CA LEU A 105 -23.45 -20.96 17.42
C LEU A 105 -23.67 -21.79 16.16
N ARG A 106 -24.79 -22.52 16.07
CA ARG A 106 -25.16 -23.29 14.86
C ARG A 106 -25.28 -22.38 13.64
N ALA A 107 -25.92 -21.22 13.76
CA ALA A 107 -26.05 -20.25 12.68
C ALA A 107 -24.68 -19.71 12.22
N ILE A 108 -23.79 -19.37 13.15
CA ILE A 108 -22.43 -18.91 12.84
C ILE A 108 -21.65 -20.02 12.13
N ILE A 109 -21.71 -21.26 12.61
CA ILE A 109 -21.03 -22.40 11.98
C ILE A 109 -21.55 -22.61 10.56
N SER A 110 -22.86 -22.62 10.36
CA SER A 110 -23.47 -22.74 9.02
C SER A 110 -23.00 -21.62 8.09
N LYS A 111 -22.96 -20.36 8.56
CA LYS A 111 -22.48 -19.25 7.75
C LYS A 111 -21.00 -19.37 7.40
N VAL A 112 -20.16 -19.83 8.33
CA VAL A 112 -18.74 -20.09 8.07
C VAL A 112 -18.56 -21.21 7.05
N LEU A 113 -19.39 -22.25 7.08
CA LEU A 113 -19.35 -23.33 6.09
C LEU A 113 -19.77 -22.83 4.69
N GLU A 114 -20.81 -21.99 4.62
CA GLU A 114 -21.24 -21.34 3.38
C GLU A 114 -20.10 -20.48 2.77
N LEU A 115 -19.49 -19.61 3.57
CA LEU A 115 -18.35 -18.78 3.13
C LEU A 115 -17.14 -19.61 2.70
N ARG A 116 -16.94 -20.79 3.29
CA ARG A 116 -15.89 -21.73 2.87
C ARG A 116 -16.23 -22.36 1.51
N ALA A 117 -17.48 -22.72 1.27
CA ALA A 117 -17.93 -23.24 -0.01
C ALA A 117 -17.78 -22.19 -1.12
N GLU A 118 -18.23 -20.96 -0.88
CA GLU A 118 -18.07 -19.83 -1.79
C GLU A 118 -16.59 -19.57 -2.12
N ARG A 119 -15.70 -19.64 -1.12
CA ARG A 119 -14.25 -19.50 -1.35
C ARG A 119 -13.69 -20.58 -2.27
N VAL A 120 -14.19 -21.82 -2.17
CA VAL A 120 -13.79 -22.92 -3.07
C VAL A 120 -14.28 -22.65 -4.50
N GLU A 121 -15.52 -22.20 -4.67
CA GLU A 121 -16.09 -21.84 -5.97
C GLU A 121 -15.34 -20.68 -6.64
N MET A 122 -15.06 -19.62 -5.89
CA MET A 122 -14.26 -18.48 -6.37
C MET A 122 -12.85 -18.90 -6.76
N ARG A 123 -12.20 -19.78 -6.00
CA ARG A 123 -10.88 -20.35 -6.36
C ARG A 123 -10.93 -21.14 -7.66
N ASN A 124 -11.98 -21.94 -7.87
CA ASN A 124 -12.16 -22.70 -9.10
C ASN A 124 -12.36 -21.76 -10.30
N THR A 125 -13.14 -20.69 -10.12
CA THR A 125 -13.35 -19.66 -11.15
C THR A 125 -12.04 -18.97 -11.51
N ILE A 126 -11.24 -18.54 -10.51
CA ILE A 126 -9.92 -17.97 -10.73
C ILE A 126 -9.02 -18.96 -11.49
N ALA A 127 -9.01 -20.24 -11.11
CA ALA A 127 -8.21 -21.25 -11.80
C ALA A 127 -8.63 -21.44 -13.27
N LEU A 128 -9.93 -21.37 -13.56
CA LEU A 128 -10.47 -21.46 -14.92
C LEU A 128 -10.05 -20.25 -15.76
N GLU A 129 -10.11 -19.04 -15.20
CA GLU A 129 -9.64 -17.83 -15.88
C GLU A 129 -8.13 -17.84 -16.12
N LEU A 130 -7.33 -18.28 -15.15
CA LEU A 130 -5.89 -18.46 -15.34
C LEU A 130 -5.57 -19.51 -16.42
N LYS A 131 -6.41 -20.55 -16.58
CA LYS A 131 -6.27 -21.53 -17.67
C LYS A 131 -6.59 -20.89 -19.03
N LYS A 132 -7.62 -20.04 -19.13
CA LYS A 132 -7.94 -19.27 -20.35
C LYS A 132 -6.81 -18.29 -20.71
N ALA A 133 -6.27 -17.59 -19.71
CA ALA A 133 -5.15 -16.67 -19.89
C ALA A 133 -3.90 -17.40 -20.39
N ARG A 134 -3.61 -18.58 -19.84
CA ARG A 134 -2.54 -19.44 -20.33
C ARG A 134 -2.75 -19.88 -21.78
N ALA A 135 -3.97 -20.27 -22.14
CA ALA A 135 -4.31 -20.62 -23.53
C ALA A 135 -4.12 -19.44 -24.50
N SER A 136 -4.21 -18.21 -24.00
CA SER A 136 -3.98 -16.98 -24.76
C SER A 136 -2.51 -16.52 -24.75
N GLY A 137 -1.60 -17.30 -24.16
CA GLY A 137 -0.16 -17.03 -24.12
C GLY A 137 0.33 -16.18 -22.94
N PHE A 138 -0.54 -15.85 -21.97
CA PHE A 138 -0.13 -15.10 -20.77
C PHE A 138 0.39 -16.03 -19.67
N ASP A 139 1.34 -15.55 -18.86
CA ASP A 139 1.83 -16.28 -17.68
C ASP A 139 0.89 -16.07 -16.47
N PRO A 140 0.23 -17.13 -15.95
CA PRO A 140 -0.64 -17.04 -14.78
C PRO A 140 0.03 -16.48 -13.52
N ARG A 141 1.34 -16.72 -13.34
CA ARG A 141 2.07 -16.21 -12.17
C ARG A 141 2.17 -14.69 -12.20
N LYS A 142 2.46 -14.12 -13.37
CA LYS A 142 2.54 -12.67 -13.57
C LYS A 142 1.19 -11.99 -13.42
N ILE A 143 0.11 -12.64 -13.87
CA ILE A 143 -1.25 -12.14 -13.62
C ILE A 143 -1.54 -12.11 -12.12
N THR A 144 -1.17 -13.16 -11.39
CA THR A 144 -1.40 -13.21 -9.93
C THR A 144 -0.58 -12.15 -9.19
N GLU A 145 0.69 -11.95 -9.55
CA GLU A 145 1.53 -10.87 -9.03
C GLU A 145 0.93 -9.48 -9.28
N ALA A 146 0.41 -9.25 -10.48
CA ALA A 146 -0.24 -7.98 -10.83
C ALA A 146 -1.53 -7.76 -10.03
N CYS A 147 -2.37 -8.79 -9.86
CA CYS A 147 -3.57 -8.70 -9.01
C CYS A 147 -3.21 -8.37 -7.55
N LEU A 148 -2.20 -9.04 -6.98
CA LEU A 148 -1.74 -8.77 -5.61
C LEU A 148 -1.17 -7.35 -5.46
N TRP A 149 -0.46 -6.87 -6.47
CA TRP A 149 0.04 -5.50 -6.50
C TRP A 149 -1.11 -4.50 -6.55
N LEU A 150 -2.12 -4.71 -7.40
CA LEU A 150 -3.32 -3.88 -7.47
C LEU A 150 -4.10 -3.87 -6.15
N GLU A 151 -4.31 -5.03 -5.51
CA GLU A 151 -4.93 -5.11 -4.19
C GLU A 151 -4.14 -4.33 -3.13
N LYS A 152 -2.81 -4.33 -3.22
CA LYS A 152 -1.94 -3.57 -2.32
C LYS A 152 -2.06 -2.07 -2.58
N CYS A 153 -2.17 -1.66 -3.84
CA CYS A 153 -2.45 -0.28 -4.23
C CYS A 153 -3.84 0.18 -3.77
N ASP A 154 -4.86 -0.67 -3.84
CA ASP A 154 -6.20 -0.32 -3.35
C ASP A 154 -6.22 -0.17 -1.82
N LYS A 155 -5.46 -1.01 -1.11
CA LYS A 155 -5.35 -0.97 0.35
C LYS A 155 -4.52 0.21 0.85
N HIS A 156 -3.34 0.44 0.27
CA HIS A 156 -2.37 1.41 0.80
C HIS A 156 -2.20 2.65 -0.07
N GLY A 157 -2.47 2.54 -1.37
CA GLY A 157 -2.40 3.67 -2.31
C GLY A 157 -3.53 4.66 -2.08
N ARG A 158 -4.72 4.21 -1.65
CA ARG A 158 -5.79 5.10 -1.19
C ARG A 158 -5.39 5.88 0.06
N ASP A 159 -4.78 5.21 1.04
CA ASP A 159 -4.30 5.86 2.26
C ASP A 159 -3.18 6.86 1.96
N MET A 160 -2.24 6.51 1.07
CA MET A 160 -1.18 7.42 0.61
C MET A 160 -1.73 8.60 -0.19
N MET A 161 -2.76 8.39 -1.02
CA MET A 161 -3.46 9.47 -1.73
C MET A 161 -4.14 10.41 -0.73
N LEU A 162 -4.88 9.88 0.24
CA LEU A 162 -5.55 10.68 1.27
C LEU A 162 -4.55 11.48 2.12
N ALA A 163 -3.45 10.86 2.56
CA ALA A 163 -2.39 11.57 3.28
C ALA A 163 -1.74 12.68 2.43
N SER A 164 -1.61 12.46 1.12
CA SER A 164 -1.11 13.47 0.19
C SER A 164 -2.12 14.60 -0.05
N GLU A 165 -3.42 14.29 -0.09
CA GLU A 165 -4.51 15.27 -0.19
C GLU A 165 -4.61 16.13 1.07
N GLU A 166 -4.51 15.55 2.26
CA GLU A 166 -4.46 16.29 3.53
C GLU A 166 -3.27 17.26 3.56
N LEU A 167 -2.08 16.79 3.16
CA LEU A 167 -0.88 17.61 3.11
C LEU A 167 -1.02 18.75 2.07
N PHE A 168 -1.66 18.47 0.94
CA PHE A 168 -1.97 19.47 -0.08
C PHE A 168 -3.01 20.50 0.41
N GLN A 169 -4.00 20.06 1.19
CA GLN A 169 -5.00 20.94 1.80
C GLN A 169 -4.36 21.91 2.80
N ILE A 170 -3.46 21.42 3.66
CA ILE A 170 -2.67 22.24 4.59
C ILE A 170 -1.83 23.26 3.81
N TYR A 171 -1.15 22.84 2.74
CA TYR A 171 -0.37 23.74 1.90
C TYR A 171 -1.24 24.84 1.29
N ARG A 172 -2.44 24.49 0.82
CA ARG A 172 -3.39 25.44 0.25
C ARG A 172 -3.94 26.41 1.28
N GLU A 173 -4.26 25.94 2.49
CA GLU A 173 -4.72 26.80 3.59
C GLU A 173 -3.65 27.81 4.03
N ILE A 174 -2.38 27.41 3.98
CA ILE A 174 -1.24 28.30 4.27
C ILE A 174 -0.96 29.25 3.08
N GLY A 175 -1.11 28.77 1.84
CA GLY A 175 -0.81 29.53 0.61
C GLY A 175 -1.90 30.52 0.19
N ASP A 176 -3.18 30.15 0.33
CA ASP A 176 -4.36 30.92 -0.08
C ASP A 176 -4.98 31.75 1.07
N GLY A 177 -4.41 31.73 2.28
CA GLY A 177 -4.77 32.70 3.31
C GLY A 177 -4.63 34.14 2.79
N PRO A 178 -5.42 35.11 3.28
CA PRO A 178 -5.37 36.49 2.79
C PRO A 178 -3.96 37.05 2.92
N GLN A 179 -3.20 36.98 1.84
CA GLN A 179 -1.88 37.59 1.76
C GLN A 179 -2.11 39.09 1.87
N PRO A 180 -1.57 39.77 2.90
CA PRO A 180 -1.60 41.22 2.91
C PRO A 180 -0.93 41.67 1.61
N ALA A 181 -1.63 42.49 0.82
CA ALA A 181 -1.10 43.00 -0.44
C ALA A 181 0.33 43.49 -0.20
N PRO A 182 1.33 43.00 -0.95
CA PRO A 182 2.72 43.32 -0.67
C PRO A 182 2.84 44.84 -0.73
N LYS A 183 3.19 45.47 0.39
CA LYS A 183 3.59 46.88 0.41
C LYS A 183 4.95 46.93 -0.29
N ILE A 184 4.93 47.16 -1.59
CA ILE A 184 6.13 47.38 -2.39
C ILE A 184 6.59 48.82 -2.10
N GLU A 185 7.19 49.03 -0.94
CA GLU A 185 8.04 50.19 -0.67
C GLU A 185 9.48 49.76 -0.97
N GLY A 186 9.79 49.65 -2.26
CA GLY A 186 11.09 49.20 -2.75
C GLY A 186 11.50 50.01 -3.96
N ASP A 187 12.77 50.43 -3.94
CA ASP A 187 13.43 51.30 -4.91
C ASP A 187 13.03 50.99 -6.37
N SER A 188 12.44 51.98 -7.05
CA SER A 188 11.87 51.88 -8.41
C SER A 188 12.81 51.25 -9.44
N LYS A 189 14.12 51.37 -9.19
CA LYS A 189 15.18 50.85 -10.05
C LYS A 189 15.29 49.33 -10.02
N LEU A 190 15.05 48.71 -8.86
CA LEU A 190 15.05 47.26 -8.72
C LEU A 190 13.78 46.65 -9.32
N VAL A 191 12.64 47.32 -9.16
CA VAL A 191 11.38 46.93 -9.82
C VAL A 191 11.54 46.93 -11.35
N ALA A 192 12.24 47.92 -11.91
CA ALA A 192 12.51 47.99 -13.35
C ALA A 192 13.51 46.94 -13.86
N MET A 193 14.43 46.44 -13.02
CA MET A 193 15.38 45.39 -13.41
C MET A 193 14.78 43.99 -13.37
N PHE A 194 13.78 43.74 -12.52
CA PHE A 194 13.13 42.43 -12.35
C PHE A 194 11.75 42.33 -13.01
N ALA A 195 11.15 43.44 -13.43
CA ALA A 195 10.07 43.42 -14.42
C ALA A 195 10.68 42.99 -15.77
N GLY A 196 10.67 41.68 -16.04
CA GLY A 196 11.15 41.14 -17.30
C GLY A 196 10.62 41.93 -18.50
N ALA A 197 11.47 42.09 -19.53
CA ALA A 197 11.18 42.89 -20.72
C ALA A 197 9.73 42.69 -21.18
N ALA A 198 8.97 43.79 -21.22
CA ALA A 198 7.57 43.76 -21.60
C ALA A 198 7.38 42.88 -22.84
N PRO A 199 6.45 41.91 -22.83
CA PRO A 199 6.27 41.00 -23.95
C PRO A 199 6.02 41.85 -25.19
N ALA A 200 6.88 41.68 -26.20
CA ALA A 200 6.79 42.45 -27.44
C ALA A 200 5.35 42.41 -27.94
N GLU A 201 4.72 43.59 -28.00
CA GLU A 201 3.34 43.72 -28.48
C GLU A 201 3.24 43.00 -29.82
N LYS A 202 2.44 41.93 -29.85
CA LYS A 202 2.16 41.20 -31.09
C LYS A 202 1.50 42.17 -32.04
N LYS A 203 2.28 42.71 -33.00
CA LYS A 203 1.77 43.61 -34.04
C LYS A 203 0.51 43.00 -34.64
N ALA A 204 -0.56 43.77 -34.69
CA ALA A 204 -1.84 43.31 -35.21
C ALA A 204 -1.66 42.68 -36.61
N PRO A 205 -2.31 41.54 -36.89
CA PRO A 205 -2.13 40.83 -38.14
C PRO A 205 -2.53 41.73 -39.30
N THR A 206 -1.65 41.79 -40.30
CA THR A 206 -1.85 42.60 -41.51
C THR A 206 -3.09 42.13 -42.28
N ILE A 207 -3.68 43.02 -43.08
CA ILE A 207 -4.91 42.73 -43.86
C ILE A 207 -4.73 41.46 -44.72
N LYS A 208 -3.54 41.26 -45.31
CA LYS A 208 -3.22 40.06 -46.09
C LYS A 208 -3.24 38.77 -45.25
N GLN A 209 -2.74 38.81 -44.02
CA GLN A 209 -2.77 37.66 -43.10
C GLN A 209 -4.20 37.32 -42.68
N ARG A 210 -5.06 38.33 -42.47
CA ARG A 210 -6.48 38.12 -42.16
C ARG A 210 -7.26 37.53 -43.34
N GLN A 211 -6.96 37.95 -44.57
CA GLN A 211 -7.58 37.38 -45.77
C GLN A 211 -7.14 35.93 -46.00
N ALA A 212 -5.87 35.61 -45.77
CA ALA A 212 -5.37 34.24 -45.87
C ALA A 212 -6.01 33.30 -44.83
N SER A 213 -6.13 33.75 -43.57
CA SER A 213 -6.78 32.93 -42.53
C SER A 213 -8.28 32.74 -42.80
N ALA A 214 -8.97 33.77 -43.30
CA ALA A 214 -10.37 33.67 -43.69
C ALA A 214 -10.59 32.69 -44.86
N ALA A 215 -9.70 32.70 -45.87
CA ALA A 215 -9.77 31.78 -47.00
C ALA A 215 -9.56 30.31 -46.56
N VAL A 216 -8.62 30.06 -45.64
CA VAL A 216 -8.38 28.72 -45.08
C VAL A 216 -9.60 28.24 -44.28
N ALA A 217 -10.21 29.10 -43.46
CA ALA A 217 -11.42 28.77 -42.72
C ALA A 217 -12.59 28.43 -43.66
N TYR A 218 -12.78 29.19 -44.74
CA TYR A 218 -13.84 28.94 -45.72
C TYR A 218 -13.64 27.63 -46.50
N ALA A 219 -12.39 27.30 -46.84
CA ALA A 219 -12.05 26.04 -47.49
C ALA A 219 -12.31 24.85 -46.56
N GLN A 220 -12.02 24.99 -45.26
CA GLN A 220 -12.26 23.95 -44.27
C GLN A 220 -13.76 23.68 -44.06
N ILE A 221 -14.58 24.75 -43.97
CA ILE A 221 -16.05 24.64 -43.88
C ILE A 221 -16.64 23.98 -45.14
N SER A 222 -16.16 24.37 -46.33
CA SER A 222 -16.61 23.75 -47.59
C SER A 222 -16.26 22.26 -47.69
N ARG A 223 -15.14 21.84 -47.07
CA ARG A 223 -14.73 20.42 -47.02
C ARG A 223 -15.63 19.60 -46.11
N MET A 224 -16.01 20.15 -44.97
CA MET A 224 -16.94 19.52 -44.03
C MET A 224 -18.34 19.36 -44.63
N ASN A 225 -18.82 20.36 -45.37
CA ASN A 225 -20.14 20.31 -46.01
C ASN A 225 -20.23 19.37 -47.22
N ARG A 226 -19.10 18.96 -47.82
CA ARG A 226 -19.08 17.96 -48.91
C ARG A 226 -19.17 16.51 -48.44
N GLY A 227 -18.90 16.24 -47.16
CA GLY A 227 -18.97 14.89 -46.58
C GLY A 227 -20.35 14.50 -46.02
N LEU A 228 -21.37 15.36 -46.21
CA LEU A 228 -22.72 15.22 -45.63
C LEU A 228 -23.81 14.90 -46.69
N LYS A 229 -23.43 14.31 -47.83
CA LYS A 229 -24.38 13.79 -48.83
C LYS A 229 -24.23 12.29 -48.98
#